data_AF-D5VFN7-F1
#
_entry.id   AF-D5VFN7-F1
#
_cell.length_a   1.000
_cell.length_b   1.000
_cell.length_c   1.000
_cell.angle_alpha   90.00
_cell.angle_beta   90.00
_cell.angle_gamma   90.00
#
_symmetry.space_group_name_H-M   'P 1'
#
loop_
_entity.id
_entity.type
_entity.pdbx_description
1 polymer ?
#
loop_
_entity_poly.entity_id
_entity_poly.type
_entity_poly.pdbx_seq_one_letter_code
_entity_poly.pdbx_strand_id
1 'polypeptide(L)'
;MPVGRSPKKTETLEIRLPPETKAAFMARCQGAQRTASEALRDFIEQDLRTPRRRSLAWRILAAALAGLAVGAVAAPSLARPSGSDAAFQRLDANHDGVLSLDEFKAR
;
A
#
# COMPACT_ATOMS: atom_id res chain seq x y z
N MET A 1 -25.44 25.56 -7.35
CA MET A 1 -24.43 25.47 -8.43
C MET A 1 -25.18 25.40 -9.75
N PRO A 2 -25.15 26.41 -10.62
CA PRO A 2 -25.82 26.32 -11.91
C PRO A 2 -25.15 25.20 -12.71
N VAL A 3 -25.95 24.21 -13.14
CA VAL A 3 -25.50 23.15 -14.05
C VAL A 3 -25.18 23.83 -15.39
N GLY A 4 -23.93 24.21 -15.56
CA GLY A 4 -23.44 24.83 -16.79
C GLY A 4 -23.66 23.87 -17.95
N ARG A 5 -24.38 24.34 -18.97
CA ARG A 5 -24.60 23.59 -20.21
C ARG A 5 -23.23 23.23 -20.82
N SER A 6 -23.04 21.97 -21.21
CA SER A 6 -21.82 21.57 -21.91
C SER A 6 -21.58 22.48 -23.12
N PRO A 7 -20.35 23.00 -23.31
CA PRO A 7 -20.05 23.87 -24.43
C PRO A 7 -20.35 23.14 -25.74
N LYS A 8 -21.11 23.78 -26.63
CA LYS A 8 -21.43 23.21 -27.97
C LYS A 8 -20.23 23.26 -28.93
N LYS A 9 -19.12 23.88 -28.53
CA LYS A 9 -17.91 23.98 -29.34
C LYS A 9 -17.11 22.69 -29.20
N THR A 10 -16.77 22.10 -30.34
CA THR A 10 -15.87 20.95 -30.44
C THR A 10 -14.61 21.39 -31.16
N GLU A 11 -13.45 20.90 -30.71
CA GLU A 11 -12.16 21.10 -31.37
C GLU A 11 -11.62 19.76 -31.89
N THR A 12 -10.83 19.80 -32.96
CA THR A 12 -10.22 18.60 -33.56
C THR A 12 -8.83 18.37 -32.96
N LEU A 13 -8.58 17.15 -32.50
CA LEU A 13 -7.27 16.72 -32.02
C LEU A 13 -6.59 15.84 -33.09
N GLU A 14 -5.51 16.34 -33.69
CA GLU A 14 -4.71 15.60 -34.67
C GLU A 14 -3.49 14.95 -33.99
N ILE A 15 -3.30 13.65 -34.18
CA ILE A 15 -2.23 12.87 -33.54
C ILE A 15 -1.45 12.10 -34.59
N ARG A 16 -0.12 12.24 -34.58
CA ARG A 16 0.79 11.42 -35.39
C ARG A 16 1.14 10.14 -34.64
N LEU A 17 0.91 8.98 -35.27
CA LEU A 17 1.20 7.67 -34.71
C LEU A 17 2.05 6.86 -35.70
N PRO A 18 2.92 5.95 -35.21
CA PRO A 18 3.52 4.93 -36.07
C PRO A 18 2.45 4.12 -36.80
N PRO A 19 2.72 3.68 -38.05
CA PRO A 19 1.72 2.98 -38.87
C PRO A 19 1.21 1.70 -38.20
N GLU A 20 2.09 0.95 -37.53
CA GLU A 20 1.74 -0.27 -36.81
C GLU A 20 0.79 0.01 -35.64
N THR A 21 1.07 1.06 -34.85
CA THR A 21 0.22 1.46 -33.72
C THR A 21 -1.17 1.87 -34.19
N LYS A 22 -1.25 2.65 -35.29
CA LYS A 22 -2.54 3.02 -35.89
C LYS A 22 -3.31 1.78 -36.36
N ALA A 23 -2.65 0.86 -37.07
CA ALA A 23 -3.28 -0.36 -37.57
C ALA A 23 -3.82 -1.22 -36.42
N ALA A 24 -3.02 -1.45 -35.38
CA ALA A 24 -3.41 -2.22 -34.20
C ALA A 24 -4.61 -1.57 -33.46
N PHE A 25 -4.59 -0.24 -33.29
CA PHE A 25 -5.70 0.48 -32.69
C PHE A 25 -6.99 0.39 -33.51
N MET A 26 -6.90 0.55 -34.83
CA MET A 26 -8.05 0.45 -35.73
C MET A 26 -8.62 -0.98 -35.75
N ALA A 27 -7.77 -2.01 -35.77
CA ALA A 27 -8.20 -3.40 -35.70
C ALA A 27 -8.94 -3.70 -34.38
N ARG A 28 -8.46 -3.17 -33.25
CA ARG A 28 -9.16 -3.27 -31.96
C ARG A 28 -10.52 -2.58 -31.98
N CYS A 29 -10.60 -1.39 -32.56
CA CYS A 29 -11.88 -0.66 -32.69
C CYS A 29 -12.90 -1.43 -33.53
N GLN A 30 -12.44 -2.03 -34.64
CA GLN A 30 -13.29 -2.89 -35.49
C GLN A 30 -13.78 -4.13 -34.74
N GLY A 31 -12.90 -4.85 -34.05
CA GLY A 31 -13.27 -6.03 -33.25
C GLY A 31 -14.25 -5.70 -32.12
N ALA A 32 -14.15 -4.50 -31.55
CA ALA A 32 -15.06 -4.03 -30.50
C ALA A 32 -16.33 -3.36 -31.05
N GLN A 33 -16.48 -3.19 -32.37
CA GLN A 33 -17.59 -2.45 -33.01
C GLN A 33 -17.74 -1.00 -32.50
N ARG A 34 -16.61 -0.30 -32.33
CA ARG A 34 -16.56 1.09 -31.84
C ARG A 34 -15.83 1.99 -32.81
N THR A 35 -16.16 3.29 -32.82
CA THR A 35 -15.38 4.25 -33.62
C THR A 35 -14.09 4.63 -32.89
N ALA A 36 -13.04 4.93 -33.65
CA ALA A 36 -11.78 5.45 -33.10
C ALA A 36 -12.00 6.69 -32.21
N SER A 37 -12.88 7.59 -32.64
CA SER A 37 -13.19 8.83 -31.92
C SER A 37 -13.88 8.58 -30.58
N GLU A 38 -14.76 7.58 -30.52
CA GLU A 38 -15.47 7.18 -29.30
C GLU A 38 -14.51 6.52 -28.31
N ALA A 39 -13.71 5.55 -28.79
CA ALA A 39 -12.71 4.88 -27.95
C ALA A 39 -11.70 5.88 -27.37
N LEU A 40 -11.28 6.89 -28.14
CA LEU A 40 -10.35 7.91 -27.66
C LEU A 40 -11.00 8.87 -26.66
N ARG A 41 -12.25 9.30 -26.89
CA ARG A 41 -12.99 10.15 -25.93
C ARG A 41 -13.17 9.44 -24.59
N ASP A 42 -13.55 8.18 -24.62
CA ASP A 42 -13.72 7.37 -23.41
C ASP A 42 -12.40 7.18 -22.65
N PHE A 43 -11.31 6.92 -23.37
CA PHE A 43 -9.99 6.81 -22.77
C PHE A 43 -9.60 8.13 -22.06
N ILE A 44 -9.79 9.27 -22.71
CA ILE A 44 -9.48 10.59 -22.14
C ILE A 44 -10.33 10.84 -20.89
N GLU A 45 -11.64 10.62 -20.97
CA GLU A 45 -12.55 10.83 -19.84
C GLU A 45 -12.17 9.93 -18.64
N GLN A 46 -11.78 8.68 -18.90
CA GLN A 46 -11.30 7.75 -17.88
C GLN A 46 -9.96 8.19 -17.26
N ASP A 47 -9.01 8.64 -18.07
CA ASP A 47 -7.71 9.14 -17.61
C ASP A 47 -7.88 10.39 -16.74
N LEU A 48 -8.78 11.30 -17.13
CA LEU A 48 -9.09 12.51 -16.36
C LEU A 48 -9.79 12.20 -15.03
N ARG A 49 -10.66 11.19 -14.99
CA ARG A 49 -11.34 10.75 -13.76
C ARG A 49 -10.41 10.02 -12.81
N THR A 50 -9.37 9.38 -13.32
CA THR A 50 -8.45 8.61 -12.50
C THR A 50 -7.46 9.57 -11.84
N PRO A 51 -7.56 9.85 -10.52
CA PRO A 51 -6.51 10.62 -9.87
C PRO A 51 -5.21 9.84 -10.03
N ARG A 52 -4.24 10.40 -10.76
CA ARG A 52 -2.87 9.88 -10.87
C ARG A 52 -2.13 10.10 -9.55
N ARG A 53 -2.69 9.54 -8.49
CA ARG A 53 -2.11 9.48 -7.15
C ARG A 53 -2.16 8.02 -6.75
N ARG A 54 -1.16 7.26 -7.19
CA ARG A 54 -0.66 6.19 -6.33
C ARG A 54 -0.02 6.92 -5.14
N SER A 55 -0.87 7.40 -4.25
CA SER A 55 -0.47 8.31 -3.19
C SER A 55 0.57 7.58 -2.36
N LEU A 56 1.60 8.32 -1.93
CA LEU A 56 2.57 7.83 -0.98
C LEU A 56 1.86 7.18 0.24
N ALA A 57 0.69 7.69 0.62
CA ALA A 57 -0.19 7.12 1.63
C ALA A 57 -0.63 5.66 1.36
N TRP A 58 -0.98 5.30 0.12
CA TRP A 58 -1.27 3.90 -0.24
C TRP A 58 -0.03 3.00 -0.16
N ARG A 59 1.16 3.54 -0.48
CA ARG A 59 2.44 2.81 -0.34
C ARG A 59 2.80 2.63 1.14
N ILE A 60 2.57 3.65 1.97
CA ILE A 60 2.78 3.60 3.43
C ILE A 60 1.81 2.61 4.08
N LEU A 61 0.52 2.64 3.72
CA LEU A 61 -0.49 1.72 4.25
C LEU A 61 -0.16 0.26 3.89
N ALA A 62 0.23 0.00 2.64
CA ALA A 62 0.64 -1.34 2.21
C ALA A 62 1.91 -1.82 2.97
N ALA A 63 2.89 -0.92 3.18
CA ALA A 63 4.10 -1.24 3.95
C ALA A 63 3.79 -1.49 5.44
N ALA A 64 2.89 -0.72 6.05
CA ALA A 64 2.49 -0.89 7.44
C ALA A 64 1.78 -2.24 7.67
N LEU A 65 0.86 -2.63 6.78
CA LEU A 65 0.18 -3.93 6.84
C LEU A 65 1.16 -5.10 6.67
N ALA A 66 2.11 -5.00 5.75
CA ALA A 66 3.15 -6.01 5.57
C ALA A 66 4.07 -6.11 6.81
N GLY A 67 4.47 -4.97 7.40
CA GLY A 67 5.26 -4.94 8.62
C GLY A 67 4.55 -5.56 9.83
N LEU A 68 3.24 -5.36 9.96
CA LEU A 68 2.44 -5.90 11.06
C LEU A 68 2.27 -7.42 10.95
N ALA A 69 2.13 -7.96 9.74
CA ALA A 69 2.10 -9.41 9.50
C ALA A 69 3.42 -10.10 9.86
N VAL A 70 4.56 -9.47 9.57
CA VAL A 70 5.90 -9.99 9.94
C VAL A 70 6.16 -9.85 11.44
N GLY A 71 5.71 -8.76 12.08
CA GLY A 71 5.84 -8.57 13.53
C GLY A 71 5.06 -9.61 14.35
N ALA A 72 3.87 -10.01 13.90
CA ALA A 72 3.02 -10.96 14.61
C ALA A 72 3.62 -12.38 14.68
N VAL A 73 4.41 -12.78 13.70
CA VAL A 73 5.06 -14.11 13.67
C VAL A 73 6.40 -14.16 14.43
N ALA A 74 7.02 -13.01 14.74
CA ALA A 74 8.29 -12.94 15.48
C ALA A 74 8.13 -12.56 16.97
N ALA A 75 6.95 -12.12 17.40
CA ALA A 75 6.66 -11.74 18.78
C ALA A 75 6.99 -12.83 19.85
N PRO A 76 6.72 -14.14 19.67
CA PRO A 76 6.96 -15.11 20.73
C PRO A 76 8.45 -15.37 21.03
N SER A 77 9.37 -14.98 20.12
CA SER A 77 10.82 -15.10 20.38
C SER A 77 11.42 -13.95 21.19
N LEU A 78 10.74 -12.79 21.27
CA LEU A 78 11.16 -11.68 22.13
C LEU A 78 10.60 -11.80 23.56
N ALA A 79 9.58 -12.64 23.75
CA ALA A 79 8.99 -12.94 25.05
C ALA A 79 9.73 -14.06 25.82
N ARG A 80 10.97 -14.41 25.44
CA ARG A 80 11.79 -15.30 26.25
C ARG A 80 12.46 -14.45 27.34
N PRO A 81 12.12 -14.61 28.63
CA PRO A 81 12.89 -13.98 29.69
C PRO A 81 14.31 -14.52 29.61
N SER A 82 15.23 -13.64 29.22
CA SER A 82 16.63 -13.95 28.96
C SER A 82 17.35 -14.18 30.28
N GLY A 83 17.28 -15.38 30.85
CA GLY A 83 18.14 -15.83 31.97
C GLY A 83 18.01 -15.07 33.30
N SER A 84 17.32 -13.93 33.34
CA SER A 84 17.12 -13.08 34.51
C SER A 84 16.27 -13.79 35.55
N ASP A 85 15.20 -14.46 35.13
CA ASP A 85 14.23 -15.04 36.07
C ASP A 85 14.80 -16.24 36.83
N ALA A 86 15.57 -17.09 36.14
CA ALA A 86 16.22 -18.23 36.78
C ALA A 86 17.38 -17.81 37.69
N ALA A 87 18.08 -16.72 37.36
CA ALA A 87 19.11 -16.15 38.24
C ALA A 87 18.49 -15.42 39.44
N PHE A 88 17.39 -14.72 39.22
CA PHE A 88 16.63 -14.02 40.25
C PHE A 88 16.02 -14.99 41.25
N GLN A 89 15.35 -16.05 40.80
CA GLN A 89 14.79 -17.10 41.66
C GLN A 89 15.84 -17.85 42.50
N ARG A 90 17.10 -17.87 42.05
CA ARG A 90 18.21 -18.44 42.85
C ARG A 90 18.70 -17.52 43.95
N LEU A 91 18.54 -16.21 43.76
CA LEU A 91 18.98 -15.18 44.69
C LEU A 91 17.88 -14.84 45.70
N ASP A 92 16.63 -14.85 45.25
CA ASP A 92 15.44 -14.66 46.08
C ASP A 92 15.15 -15.96 46.84
N ALA A 93 15.93 -16.18 47.91
CA ALA A 93 15.89 -17.39 48.72
C ALA A 93 14.59 -17.51 49.53
N ASN A 94 13.95 -16.38 49.83
CA ASN A 94 12.70 -16.33 50.58
C ASN A 94 11.45 -16.36 49.67
N HIS A 95 11.65 -16.20 48.35
CA HIS A 95 10.62 -16.22 47.31
C HIS A 95 9.54 -15.14 47.48
N ASP A 96 9.90 -13.98 48.03
CA ASP A 96 9.01 -12.83 48.19
C ASP A 96 8.90 -11.96 46.92
N GLY A 97 9.69 -12.28 45.87
CA GLY A 97 9.69 -11.60 44.60
C GLY A 97 10.51 -10.32 44.57
N VAL A 98 11.27 -10.01 45.62
CA VAL A 98 12.24 -8.92 45.69
C VAL A 98 13.61 -9.44 46.12
N LEU A 99 14.68 -8.69 45.86
CA LEU A 99 16.02 -9.02 46.37
C LEU A 99 16.41 -8.05 47.46
N SER A 100 16.57 -8.56 48.68
CA SER A 100 17.19 -7.80 49.75
C SER A 100 18.70 -7.63 49.49
N LEU A 101 19.30 -6.63 50.15
CA LEU A 101 20.75 -6.40 50.05
C LEU A 101 21.56 -7.58 50.60
N ASP A 102 21.01 -8.31 51.57
CA ASP A 102 21.66 -9.47 52.16
C ASP A 102 21.63 -10.66 51.19
N GLU A 103 20.50 -10.91 50.52
CA GLU A 103 20.39 -11.94 49.47
C GLU A 103 21.27 -11.64 48.25
N PHE A 104 21.41 -10.37 47.86
CA PHE A 104 22.31 -9.99 46.77
C PHE A 104 23.79 -10.18 47.12
N LYS A 105 24.17 -9.96 48.39
CA LYS A 105 25.55 -10.10 48.88
C LYS A 105 25.93 -11.53 49.26
N ALA A 106 24.95 -12.39 49.54
CA ALA A 106 25.14 -13.80 49.86
C ALA A 106 25.52 -14.66 48.62
N ARG A 107 25.75 -14.03 47.46
CA ARG A 107 26.13 -14.67 46.20
C ARG A 107 27.62 -14.97 46.09
#